data_AF-A0A9W4U4R2-F1
#
_entry.id   AF-A0A9W4U4R2-F1
#
_cell.length_a   1.000
_cell.length_b   1.000
_cell.length_c   1.000
_cell.angle_alpha   90.00
_cell.angle_beta   90.00
_cell.angle_gamma   90.00
#
_symmetry.space_group_name_H-M   'P 1'
#
loop_
_entity.id
_entity.type
_entity.pdbx_description
1 polymer ?
#
loop_
_entity_poly.entity_id
_entity_poly.type
_entity_poly.pdbx_seq_one_letter_code
_entity_poly.pdbx_strand_id
1 'polypeptide(L)'
;MHVISILIPTLLSVSAQAAALPSTQQTLIAPITLSLTSPPLDLRPLPDDPLAALATDYLPIINKWRNRLGKSSLTLSTQLQSNAQKTVNDGNGQMIHQLNPGTRAQVLAQSSPEQFENAFVGGWLCEVPNVPGLGSEVCSVWGKGWNYAGQTGHAEICSSEKYSHVGCAVYMNIWACDFGVA
;
A
#
# COMPACT_ATOMS: atom_id res chain seq x y z
N MET A 1 16.00 65.65 -2.34
CA MET A 1 15.53 65.31 -3.70
C MET A 1 15.23 63.81 -3.67
N HIS A 2 14.04 63.39 -3.23
CA HIS A 2 12.88 63.10 -4.09
C HIS A 2 13.27 62.45 -5.42
N VAL A 3 13.02 61.14 -5.60
CA VAL A 3 11.93 60.65 -6.47
C VAL A 3 11.47 59.27 -5.97
N ILE A 4 10.18 59.18 -5.63
CA ILE A 4 9.41 57.95 -5.43
C ILE A 4 8.99 57.47 -6.82
N SER A 5 9.28 56.22 -7.18
CA SER A 5 8.78 55.62 -8.42
C SER A 5 7.92 54.41 -8.08
N ILE A 6 6.61 54.65 -8.02
CA ILE A 6 5.56 53.63 -7.90
C ILE A 6 5.27 53.12 -9.31
N LEU A 7 5.44 51.83 -9.54
CA LEU A 7 5.00 51.15 -10.76
C LEU A 7 3.92 50.12 -10.38
N ILE A 8 2.68 50.48 -10.67
CA ILE A 8 1.52 49.58 -10.73
C ILE A 8 1.30 49.23 -12.21
N PRO A 9 1.17 47.95 -12.56
CA PRO A 9 0.32 47.58 -13.69
C PRO A 9 -0.66 46.45 -13.33
N THR A 10 -1.96 46.77 -13.34
CA THR A 10 -2.97 46.37 -14.36
C THR A 10 -3.53 44.96 -14.17
N LEU A 11 -4.72 44.91 -13.55
CA LEU A 11 -5.64 43.78 -13.53
C LEU A 11 -6.13 43.49 -14.96
N LEU A 12 -5.85 42.28 -15.46
CA LEU A 12 -6.44 41.72 -16.67
C LEU A 12 -7.69 40.93 -16.30
N SER A 13 -8.86 41.47 -16.63
CA SER A 13 -10.15 40.78 -16.55
C SER A 13 -10.28 39.79 -17.70
N VAL A 14 -10.43 38.49 -17.39
CA VAL A 14 -10.74 37.45 -18.37
C VAL A 14 -12.26 37.30 -18.48
N SER A 15 -12.81 37.67 -19.64
CA SER A 15 -14.21 37.46 -19.98
C SER A 15 -14.47 35.99 -20.32
N ALA A 16 -15.36 35.33 -19.58
CA ALA A 16 -15.83 33.99 -19.90
C ALA A 16 -16.84 34.05 -21.06
N GLN A 17 -16.50 33.45 -22.21
CA GLN A 17 -17.43 33.25 -23.32
C GLN A 17 -18.15 31.90 -23.10
N ALA A 18 -19.45 31.93 -22.85
CA ALA A 18 -20.28 30.73 -22.75
C ALA A 18 -20.52 30.17 -24.16
N ALA A 19 -20.01 28.96 -24.43
CA ALA A 19 -20.30 28.22 -25.64
C ALA A 19 -21.64 27.47 -25.47
N ALA A 20 -22.58 27.74 -26.38
CA ALA A 20 -23.86 27.04 -26.46
C ALA A 20 -23.65 25.63 -27.03
N LEU A 21 -24.20 24.62 -26.36
CA LEU A 21 -24.24 23.23 -26.82
C LEU A 21 -25.39 23.03 -27.82
N PRO A 22 -25.20 22.22 -28.89
CA PRO A 22 -26.25 21.90 -29.83
C PRO A 22 -27.26 20.91 -29.23
N SER A 23 -28.54 21.29 -29.35
CA SER A 23 -29.71 20.48 -28.98
C SER A 23 -29.84 19.28 -29.91
N THR A 24 -29.77 18.07 -29.34
CA THR A 24 -29.97 16.82 -30.09
C THR A 24 -31.40 16.33 -29.86
N GLN A 25 -32.09 16.06 -30.98
CA GLN A 25 -33.49 15.67 -31.06
C GLN A 25 -33.80 14.40 -30.24
N GLN A 26 -34.91 14.49 -29.50
CA GLN A 26 -35.44 13.43 -28.65
C GLN A 26 -36.25 12.44 -29.52
N THR A 27 -35.75 11.22 -29.69
CA THR A 27 -36.50 10.13 -30.33
C THR A 27 -37.35 9.42 -29.27
N LEU A 28 -38.66 9.36 -29.51
CA LEU A 28 -39.63 8.67 -28.67
C LEU A 28 -39.35 7.15 -28.66
N ILE A 29 -39.00 6.62 -27.49
CA ILE A 29 -38.89 5.17 -27.24
C ILE A 29 -40.14 4.73 -26.47
N ALA A 30 -40.80 3.69 -26.96
CA ALA A 30 -42.01 3.11 -26.36
C ALA A 30 -41.75 2.57 -24.93
N PRO A 31 -42.77 2.53 -24.05
CA PRO A 31 -42.61 2.02 -22.69
C PRO A 31 -42.42 0.50 -22.71
N ILE A 32 -41.23 0.05 -22.32
CA ILE A 32 -40.96 -1.35 -21.97
C ILE A 32 -41.50 -1.56 -20.55
N THR A 33 -42.55 -2.37 -20.42
CA THR A 33 -43.03 -2.89 -19.13
C THR A 33 -41.96 -3.81 -18.54
N LEU A 34 -41.20 -3.31 -17.58
CA LEU A 34 -40.26 -4.11 -16.78
C LEU A 34 -41.05 -5.01 -15.83
N SER A 35 -41.18 -6.28 -16.20
CA SER A 35 -41.63 -7.33 -15.28
C SER A 35 -40.53 -7.57 -14.25
N LEU A 36 -40.69 -7.04 -13.04
CA LEU A 36 -39.83 -7.34 -11.89
C LEU A 36 -40.18 -8.73 -11.36
N THR A 37 -39.67 -9.76 -12.04
CA THR A 37 -39.56 -11.09 -11.45
C THR A 37 -38.12 -11.24 -11.00
N SER A 38 -37.87 -10.95 -9.71
CA SER A 38 -36.58 -11.20 -9.09
C SER A 38 -36.22 -12.68 -9.29
N PRO A 39 -35.05 -13.01 -9.85
CA PRO A 39 -34.58 -14.39 -9.81
C PRO A 39 -34.38 -14.78 -8.33
N PRO A 40 -34.64 -16.04 -7.96
CA PRO A 40 -34.27 -16.53 -6.63
C PRO A 40 -32.78 -16.28 -6.42
N LEU A 41 -32.42 -15.84 -5.21
CA LEU A 41 -31.03 -15.74 -4.75
C LEU A 41 -30.36 -17.08 -5.01
N ASP A 42 -29.60 -17.15 -6.11
CA ASP A 42 -28.70 -18.23 -6.36
C ASP A 42 -27.61 -18.09 -5.29
N LEU A 43 -27.69 -18.94 -4.26
CA LEU A 43 -26.65 -19.16 -3.28
C LEU A 43 -25.47 -19.85 -3.96
N ARG A 44 -24.97 -19.25 -5.05
CA ARG A 44 -23.68 -19.59 -5.59
C ARG A 44 -22.69 -19.19 -4.51
N PRO A 45 -21.94 -20.14 -3.95
CA PRO A 45 -20.83 -19.78 -3.08
C PRO A 45 -19.99 -18.73 -3.81
N LEU A 46 -19.63 -17.64 -3.13
CA LEU A 46 -18.48 -16.85 -3.58
C LEU A 46 -17.38 -17.87 -3.92
N PRO A 47 -16.63 -17.69 -5.02
CA PRO A 47 -15.52 -18.59 -5.31
C PRO A 47 -14.74 -18.74 -4.01
N ASP A 48 -14.62 -19.98 -3.55
CA ASP A 48 -13.81 -20.33 -2.41
C ASP A 48 -12.47 -19.62 -2.65
N ASP A 49 -12.13 -18.65 -1.80
CA ASP A 49 -10.76 -18.19 -1.67
C ASP A 49 -10.19 -19.02 -0.54
N PRO A 50 -9.47 -20.12 -0.84
CA PRO A 50 -8.90 -20.89 0.23
C PRO A 50 -7.45 -20.44 0.46
N LEU A 51 -6.77 -19.81 -0.51
CA LEU A 51 -5.30 -19.80 -0.62
C LEU A 51 -4.67 -18.82 -1.66
N ALA A 52 -5.34 -17.80 -2.21
CA ALA A 52 -4.74 -16.94 -3.25
C ALA A 52 -4.00 -15.72 -2.64
N ALA A 53 -2.74 -15.75 -2.24
CA ALA A 53 -1.64 -16.65 -2.48
C ALA A 53 -0.98 -16.99 -1.13
N LEU A 54 -0.70 -18.27 -0.89
CA LEU A 54 0.32 -18.66 0.09
C LEU A 54 1.62 -17.96 -0.30
N ALA A 55 1.89 -16.84 0.36
CA ALA A 55 3.13 -16.12 0.28
C ALA A 55 4.20 -16.88 1.10
N THR A 56 4.41 -18.15 0.77
CA THR A 56 5.39 -19.03 1.42
C THR A 56 6.82 -18.54 1.17
N ASP A 57 7.02 -17.67 0.17
CA ASP A 57 8.34 -17.19 -0.25
C ASP A 57 8.82 -15.92 0.47
N TYR A 58 7.95 -15.20 1.21
CA TYR A 58 8.42 -13.99 1.91
C TYR A 58 9.26 -14.31 3.14
N LEU A 59 8.94 -15.37 3.89
CA LEU A 59 9.60 -15.64 5.17
C LEU A 59 11.09 -15.93 4.99
N PRO A 60 11.52 -16.74 3.99
CA PRO A 60 12.94 -16.88 3.66
C PRO A 60 13.61 -15.54 3.32
N ILE A 61 12.94 -14.62 2.63
CA ILE A 61 13.47 -13.28 2.30
C ILE A 61 13.64 -12.45 3.58
N ILE A 62 12.62 -12.36 4.42
CA ILE A 62 12.68 -11.66 5.71
C ILE A 62 13.88 -12.18 6.52
N ASN A 63 13.98 -13.50 6.68
CA ASN A 63 15.01 -14.12 7.50
C ASN A 63 16.42 -14.01 6.87
N LYS A 64 16.56 -14.06 5.54
CA LYS A 64 17.82 -13.76 4.84
C LYS A 64 18.35 -12.40 5.24
N TRP A 65 17.51 -11.37 5.18
CA TRP A 65 17.92 -10.01 5.49
C TRP A 65 18.12 -9.80 6.99
N ARG A 66 17.24 -10.33 7.84
CA ARG A 66 17.44 -10.28 9.30
C ARG A 66 18.75 -10.92 9.74
N ASN A 67 19.11 -12.08 9.18
CA ASN A 67 20.40 -12.71 9.43
C ASN A 67 21.57 -11.81 9.02
N ARG A 68 21.47 -11.14 7.87
CA ARG A 68 22.48 -10.15 7.42
C ARG A 68 22.60 -8.96 8.39
N LEU A 69 21.50 -8.54 9.01
CA LEU A 69 21.47 -7.51 10.06
C LEU A 69 21.91 -8.01 11.45
N GLY A 70 22.29 -9.30 11.57
CA GLY A 70 22.62 -9.92 12.87
C GLY A 70 21.41 -10.07 13.80
N LYS A 71 20.20 -10.18 13.24
CA LYS A 71 18.93 -10.34 13.97
C LYS A 71 18.43 -11.77 13.91
N SER A 72 17.77 -12.21 14.98
CA SER A 72 17.11 -13.53 15.02
C SER A 72 16.05 -13.68 13.93
N SER A 73 15.99 -14.86 13.31
CA SER A 73 14.91 -15.23 12.41
C SER A 73 13.54 -15.12 13.07
N LEU A 74 12.53 -14.73 12.29
CA LEU A 74 11.13 -14.76 12.68
C LEU A 74 10.48 -16.08 12.28
N THR A 75 9.44 -16.44 13.01
CA THR A 75 8.55 -17.57 12.71
C THR A 75 7.28 -17.07 12.04
N LEU A 76 6.70 -17.87 11.14
CA LEU A 76 5.39 -17.60 10.57
C LEU A 76 4.31 -17.66 11.66
N SER A 77 3.46 -16.63 11.74
CA SER A 77 2.19 -16.69 12.48
C SER A 77 1.03 -16.57 11.51
N THR A 78 0.19 -17.61 11.46
CA THR A 78 -1.00 -17.63 10.60
C THR A 78 -2.03 -16.58 11.03
N GLN A 79 -2.10 -16.25 12.32
CA GLN A 79 -2.93 -15.16 12.83
C GLN A 79 -2.45 -13.81 12.29
N LEU A 80 -1.15 -13.50 12.42
CA LEU A 80 -0.60 -12.25 11.89
C LEU A 80 -0.76 -12.16 10.37
N GLN A 81 -0.64 -13.29 9.66
CA GLN A 81 -0.86 -13.33 8.21
C GLN A 81 -2.31 -13.02 7.85
N SER A 82 -3.28 -13.58 8.60
CA SER A 82 -4.70 -13.25 8.43
C SER A 82 -4.98 -11.77 8.73
N ASN A 83 -4.36 -11.21 9.77
CA ASN A 83 -4.47 -9.79 10.09
C ASN A 83 -3.90 -8.89 8.98
N ALA A 84 -2.75 -9.25 8.41
CA ALA A 84 -2.17 -8.55 7.27
C ALA A 84 -3.11 -8.62 6.05
N GLN A 85 -3.67 -9.80 5.75
CA GLN A 85 -4.62 -9.98 4.65
C GLN A 85 -5.87 -9.11 4.83
N LYS A 86 -6.44 -9.10 6.05
CA LYS A 86 -7.57 -8.24 6.38
C LYS A 86 -7.23 -6.76 6.16
N THR A 87 -6.05 -6.34 6.61
CA THR A 87 -5.59 -4.95 6.46
C THR A 87 -5.56 -4.51 5.00
N VAL A 88 -4.96 -5.33 4.11
CA VAL A 88 -4.84 -4.98 2.69
C VAL A 88 -6.18 -5.05 1.96
N ASN A 89 -7.06 -5.99 2.33
CA ASN A 89 -8.41 -6.11 1.77
C ASN A 89 -9.28 -4.90 2.16
N ASP A 90 -9.33 -4.58 3.45
CA ASP A 90 -10.12 -3.47 3.98
C ASP A 90 -9.57 -2.10 3.54
N GLY A 91 -8.25 -2.02 3.34
CA GLY A 91 -7.59 -0.84 2.77
C GLY A 91 -7.98 -0.58 1.32
N ASN A 92 -8.46 -1.60 0.58
CA ASN A 92 -9.02 -1.48 -0.77
C ASN A 92 -8.17 -0.62 -1.73
N GLY A 93 -6.87 -0.95 -1.82
CA GLY A 93 -5.91 -0.22 -2.65
C GLY A 93 -5.32 1.05 -2.00
N GLN A 94 -5.57 1.26 -0.70
CA GLN A 94 -4.97 2.32 0.10
C GLN A 94 -4.09 1.75 1.21
N MET A 95 -2.98 2.42 1.53
CA MET A 95 -2.06 2.04 2.61
C MET A 95 -2.60 2.55 3.96
N ILE A 96 -3.68 1.94 4.44
CA ILE A 96 -4.29 2.28 5.73
C ILE A 96 -3.88 1.22 6.76
N HIS A 97 -3.16 1.65 7.79
CA HIS A 97 -2.78 0.77 8.89
C HIS A 97 -4.00 0.31 9.71
N GLN A 98 -4.02 -0.98 10.08
CA GLN A 98 -5.00 -1.58 10.97
C GLN A 98 -4.31 -2.56 11.93
N LEU A 99 -4.12 -2.13 13.18
CA LEU A 99 -3.55 -2.99 14.22
C LEU A 99 -4.63 -3.94 14.79
N ASN A 100 -4.83 -5.05 14.11
CA ASN A 100 -5.75 -6.11 14.53
C ASN A 100 -5.24 -6.83 15.79
N PRO A 101 -6.11 -7.53 16.55
CA PRO A 101 -5.68 -8.25 17.76
C PRO A 101 -4.49 -9.20 17.52
N GLY A 102 -3.46 -9.08 18.35
CA GLY A 102 -2.20 -9.82 18.24
C GLY A 102 -1.10 -9.07 17.48
N THR A 103 -1.46 -8.16 16.57
CA THR A 103 -0.50 -7.32 15.84
C THR A 103 0.10 -6.28 16.78
N ARG A 104 1.42 -6.28 16.93
CA ARG A 104 2.17 -5.32 17.76
C ARG A 104 2.86 -4.23 16.96
N ALA A 105 3.07 -4.47 15.67
CA ALA A 105 3.54 -3.50 14.71
C ALA A 105 3.14 -3.95 13.30
N GLN A 106 3.07 -3.00 12.39
CA GLN A 106 2.64 -3.24 11.02
C GLN A 106 3.42 -2.32 10.09
N VAL A 107 3.74 -2.84 8.91
CA VAL A 107 4.38 -2.09 7.81
C VAL A 107 3.58 -2.31 6.55
N LEU A 108 3.42 -1.27 5.72
CA LEU A 108 2.76 -1.35 4.42
C LEU A 108 3.66 -0.76 3.34
N ALA A 109 3.61 -1.29 2.13
CA ALA A 109 4.29 -0.72 0.98
C ALA A 109 3.62 -1.13 -0.32
N GLN A 110 3.67 -0.24 -1.31
CA GLN A 110 3.27 -0.58 -2.67
C GLN A 110 4.38 -1.36 -3.38
N SER A 111 4.08 -2.58 -3.84
CA SER A 111 4.95 -3.38 -4.71
C SER A 111 4.15 -4.52 -5.33
N SER A 112 4.62 -5.09 -6.44
CA SER A 112 3.92 -6.23 -7.03
C SER A 112 4.01 -7.48 -6.14
N PRO A 113 3.10 -8.46 -6.28
CA PRO A 113 3.17 -9.73 -5.54
C PRO A 113 4.49 -10.50 -5.73
N GLU A 114 5.20 -10.31 -6.84
CA GLU A 114 6.47 -10.97 -7.11
C GLU A 114 7.68 -10.21 -6.55
N GLN A 115 7.45 -8.98 -6.06
CA GLN A 115 8.49 -8.02 -5.69
C GLN A 115 8.56 -7.78 -4.17
N PHE A 116 8.22 -8.78 -3.35
CA PHE A 116 8.30 -8.66 -1.89
C PHE A 116 9.68 -8.17 -1.39
N GLU A 117 10.79 -8.66 -1.95
CA GLU A 117 12.13 -8.21 -1.55
C GLU A 117 12.35 -6.71 -1.86
N ASN A 118 11.71 -6.17 -2.90
CA ASN A 118 11.75 -4.74 -3.20
C ASN A 118 10.99 -3.92 -2.14
N ALA A 119 9.82 -4.38 -1.69
CA ALA A 119 9.10 -3.76 -0.57
C ALA A 119 9.91 -3.87 0.73
N PHE A 120 10.39 -5.08 1.07
CA PHE A 120 11.05 -5.34 2.35
C PHE A 120 12.40 -4.62 2.48
N VAL A 121 13.25 -4.71 1.46
CA VAL A 121 14.57 -4.09 1.49
C VAL A 121 14.49 -2.63 1.07
N GLY A 122 13.95 -2.39 -0.12
CA GLY A 122 13.91 -1.07 -0.73
C GLY A 122 12.92 -0.14 -0.04
N GLY A 123 11.70 -0.60 0.23
CA GLY A 123 10.64 0.22 0.82
C GLY A 123 10.77 0.41 2.32
N TRP A 124 11.17 -0.63 3.06
CA TRP A 124 11.17 -0.60 4.53
C TRP A 124 12.56 -0.47 5.13
N LEU A 125 13.49 -1.40 4.89
CA LEU A 125 14.82 -1.35 5.53
C LEU A 125 15.64 -0.13 5.09
N CYS A 126 15.55 0.25 3.83
CA CYS A 126 16.32 1.37 3.27
C CYS A 126 15.81 2.76 3.63
N GLU A 127 14.74 2.86 4.43
CA GLU A 127 14.42 4.08 5.17
C GLU A 127 15.59 4.54 6.06
N VAL A 128 16.39 3.59 6.56
CA VAL A 128 17.61 3.86 7.33
C VAL A 128 18.78 3.14 6.65
N PRO A 129 19.45 3.75 5.66
CA PRO A 129 20.51 3.09 4.88
C PRO A 129 21.71 2.60 5.69
N ASN A 130 21.88 3.14 6.89
CA ASN A 130 22.99 2.84 7.79
C ASN A 130 22.60 1.87 8.93
N VAL A 131 21.49 1.13 8.82
CA VAL A 131 21.21 0.03 9.76
C VAL A 131 22.41 -0.93 9.74
N PRO A 132 22.99 -1.28 10.91
CA PRO A 132 24.13 -2.19 10.97
C PRO A 132 23.86 -3.51 10.23
N GLY A 133 24.77 -3.88 9.33
CA GLY A 133 24.67 -5.08 8.50
C GLY A 133 23.95 -4.90 7.15
N LEU A 134 23.18 -3.83 6.95
CA LEU A 134 22.49 -3.59 5.68
C LEU A 134 23.49 -3.10 4.61
N GLY A 135 24.15 -1.97 4.90
CA GLY A 135 25.10 -1.30 4.03
C GLY A 135 24.44 -0.31 3.07
N SER A 136 25.05 0.88 2.91
CA SER A 136 24.54 1.94 2.04
C SER A 136 24.58 1.55 0.56
N GLU A 137 25.44 0.61 0.19
CA GLU A 137 25.53 0.03 -1.15
C GLU A 137 24.31 -0.83 -1.51
N VAL A 138 23.65 -1.46 -0.52
CA VAL A 138 22.39 -2.16 -0.76
C VAL A 138 21.30 -1.15 -1.09
N CYS A 139 21.21 -0.08 -0.31
CA CYS A 139 20.16 0.91 -0.49
C CYS A 139 20.32 1.82 -1.71
N SER A 140 21.55 1.97 -2.22
CA SER A 140 21.76 2.66 -3.51
C SER A 140 21.11 1.91 -4.70
N VAL A 141 20.93 0.59 -4.57
CA VAL A 141 20.29 -0.27 -5.58
C VAL A 141 18.82 -0.47 -5.25
N TRP A 142 18.53 -1.02 -4.06
CA TRP A 142 17.18 -1.44 -3.67
C TRP A 142 16.26 -0.26 -3.32
N GLY A 143 16.81 0.84 -2.81
CA GLY A 143 16.05 2.04 -2.48
C GLY A 143 15.74 2.93 -3.69
N LYS A 144 16.23 2.60 -4.89
CA LYS A 144 16.00 3.40 -6.09
C LYS A 144 14.50 3.47 -6.41
N GLY A 145 13.96 4.69 -6.51
CA GLY A 145 12.56 4.95 -6.82
C GLY A 145 11.65 5.06 -5.59
N TRP A 146 12.16 4.75 -4.40
CA TRP A 146 11.43 4.96 -3.15
C TRP A 146 11.57 6.39 -2.66
N ASN A 147 10.45 6.94 -2.18
CA ASN A 147 10.42 8.22 -1.46
C ASN A 147 10.00 7.96 -0.01
N TYR A 148 10.96 8.01 0.91
CA TYR A 148 10.72 7.71 2.32
C TYR A 148 10.07 8.86 3.09
N ALA A 149 10.06 10.08 2.55
CA ALA A 149 9.54 11.28 3.23
C ALA A 149 10.06 11.47 4.68
N GLY A 150 11.29 11.02 4.96
CA GLY A 150 11.91 11.08 6.29
C GLY A 150 11.40 10.03 7.30
N GLN A 151 10.62 9.05 6.87
CA GLN A 151 10.18 7.94 7.71
C GLN A 151 11.35 7.00 8.02
N THR A 152 11.32 6.42 9.22
CA THR A 152 12.27 5.39 9.70
C THR A 152 11.58 4.20 10.34
N GLY A 153 10.27 4.31 10.59
CA GLY A 153 9.52 3.37 11.41
C GLY A 153 9.48 1.96 10.83
N HIS A 154 9.47 1.82 9.51
CA HIS A 154 9.45 0.49 8.89
C HIS A 154 10.80 -0.20 9.09
N ALA A 155 11.92 0.50 8.90
CA ALA A 155 13.25 -0.05 9.18
C ALA A 155 13.40 -0.47 10.65
N GLU A 156 12.91 0.34 11.59
CA GLU A 156 12.94 0.06 13.03
C GLU A 156 12.13 -1.19 13.39
N ILE A 157 10.97 -1.39 12.77
CA ILE A 157 10.13 -2.59 12.96
C ILE A 157 10.82 -3.82 12.36
N CYS A 158 11.24 -3.76 11.09
CA CYS A 158 11.81 -4.90 10.37
C CYS A 158 13.15 -5.38 10.96
N SER A 159 13.92 -4.47 11.57
CA SER A 159 15.20 -4.77 12.24
C SER A 159 15.08 -5.00 13.75
N SER A 160 13.87 -4.95 14.32
CA SER A 160 13.65 -5.09 15.75
C SER A 160 13.88 -6.52 16.26
N GLU A 161 14.34 -6.62 17.51
CA GLU A 161 14.39 -7.87 18.28
C GLU A 161 13.16 -8.06 19.18
N LYS A 162 12.24 -7.09 19.19
CA LYS A 162 11.00 -7.14 19.99
C LYS A 162 9.98 -8.16 19.47
N TYR A 163 10.16 -8.63 18.24
CA TYR A 163 9.24 -9.52 17.54
C TYR A 163 9.93 -10.86 17.27
N SER A 164 9.17 -11.93 17.44
CA SER A 164 9.59 -13.31 17.12
C SER A 164 8.72 -13.93 16.02
N HIS A 165 7.61 -13.29 15.67
CA HIS A 165 6.66 -13.78 14.68
C HIS A 165 6.31 -12.69 13.67
N VAL A 166 5.99 -13.13 12.46
CA VAL A 166 5.52 -12.28 11.37
C VAL A 166 4.45 -13.00 10.56
N GLY A 167 3.55 -12.25 9.96
CA GLY A 167 2.72 -12.73 8.88
C GLY A 167 2.48 -11.61 7.87
N CYS A 168 2.63 -11.93 6.59
CA CYS A 168 2.49 -10.96 5.51
C CYS A 168 1.47 -11.41 4.48
N ALA A 169 0.87 -10.43 3.82
CA ALA A 169 -0.11 -10.61 2.75
C ALA A 169 0.01 -9.49 1.72
N VAL A 170 -0.57 -9.72 0.54
CA VAL A 170 -0.60 -8.74 -0.55
C VAL A 170 -1.98 -8.69 -1.18
N TYR A 171 -2.47 -7.48 -1.44
CA TYR A 171 -3.67 -7.22 -2.23
C TYR A 171 -3.54 -5.90 -2.96
N MET A 172 -3.97 -5.83 -4.23
CA MET A 172 -3.87 -4.63 -5.07
C MET A 172 -2.48 -3.96 -5.05
N ASN A 173 -1.42 -4.77 -5.17
CA ASN A 173 -0.02 -4.33 -5.10
C ASN A 173 0.36 -3.61 -3.80
N ILE A 174 -0.33 -3.89 -2.69
CA ILE A 174 0.05 -3.42 -1.36
C ILE A 174 0.43 -4.63 -0.54
N TRP A 175 1.70 -4.69 -0.16
CA TRP A 175 2.20 -5.61 0.84
C TRP A 175 1.92 -5.05 2.23
N ALA A 176 1.39 -5.89 3.12
CA ALA A 176 1.38 -5.66 4.56
C ALA A 176 2.12 -6.78 5.28
N CYS A 177 2.87 -6.43 6.31
CA CYS A 177 3.43 -7.39 7.26
C CYS A 177 3.08 -6.96 8.69
N ASP A 178 2.52 -7.89 9.44
CA ASP A 178 2.21 -7.75 10.85
C ASP A 178 3.25 -8.49 11.69
N PHE A 179 3.73 -7.86 12.75
CA PHE A 179 4.76 -8.38 13.65
C PHE A 179 4.23 -8.58 15.07
N GLY A 180 4.66 -9.65 15.73
CA GLY A 180 4.18 -10.04 17.05
C GLY A 180 5.16 -10.93 17.82
N VAL A 181 4.69 -11.48 18.94
CA VAL A 181 5.49 -12.37 19.82
C VAL A 181 4.96 -13.81 19.89
N ALA A 182 3.78 -14.07 19.34
CA ALA A 182 3.10 -15.35 19.23
C ALA A 182 2.10 -15.26 18.06
#